data_AF-A0A7W8YFG7-F1
#
_entry.id   AF-A0A7W8YFG7-F1
#
_cell.length_a   1.000
_cell.length_b   1.000
_cell.length_c   1.000
_cell.angle_alpha   90.00
_cell.angle_beta   90.00
_cell.angle_gamma   90.00
#
_symmetry.space_group_name_H-M   'P 1'
#
loop_
_entity.id
_entity.type
_entity.pdbx_description
1 polymer ?
#
loop_
_entity_poly.entity_id
_entity_poly.type
_entity_poly.pdbx_seq_one_letter_code
_entity_poly.pdbx_strand_id
1 'polypeptide(L)'
;MGTYGARLLHDDMANDVRDDFLNLLRKSHSAEESSKLLLSLWSASIDDSDDAPIFWLALAATQYEYGCLQAEVRQQAVAVIDAGSDLTRWSGKLLERRRGILEELRTKLLGPQLKSRRPRKIKTSEPSPRHEAAAPDGRGKAVAVSIPGTDLMQVYLQREVGAARGGGSVFLAFCTFDDVQLKWLPGPVLHVTYPAETVVQQQLGEHFFSGEIIPVVY
;
A
#
# COMPACT_ATOMS: atom_id res chain seq x y z
N MET A 1 -1.52 21.45 17.60
CA MET A 1 -1.15 22.38 16.50
C MET A 1 0.27 22.05 16.09
N GLY A 2 0.45 21.42 14.93
CA GLY A 2 1.77 21.12 14.36
C GLY A 2 1.70 21.51 12.91
N THR A 3 2.06 22.76 12.62
CA THR A 3 2.20 23.32 11.29
C THR A 3 3.43 22.74 10.64
N TYR A 4 3.26 21.90 9.63
CA TYR A 4 4.40 21.51 8.83
C TYR A 4 4.03 21.60 7.35
N GLY A 5 4.25 22.78 6.78
CA GLY A 5 4.07 23.08 5.36
C GLY A 5 5.35 22.94 4.53
N ALA A 6 6.31 22.14 5.00
CA ALA A 6 7.54 21.76 4.30
C ALA A 6 8.14 20.47 4.93
N ARG A 7 7.29 19.52 5.37
CA ARG A 7 7.73 18.33 6.12
C ARG A 7 8.80 17.56 5.34
N LEU A 8 9.79 17.04 6.07
CA LEU A 8 10.68 15.99 5.61
C LEU A 8 9.91 14.83 4.94
N LEU A 9 8.72 14.53 5.47
CA LEU A 9 7.80 13.46 5.06
C LEU A 9 6.72 13.90 4.05
N HIS A 10 6.89 15.02 3.37
CA HIS A 10 6.04 15.43 2.23
C HIS A 10 6.66 15.03 0.89
N ASP A 11 7.85 14.46 0.93
CA ASP A 11 8.44 13.73 -0.18
C ASP A 11 7.79 12.33 -0.22
N ASP A 12 7.35 11.89 -1.41
CA ASP A 12 6.63 10.62 -1.58
C ASP A 12 7.48 9.45 -1.07
N MET A 13 8.79 9.47 -1.34
CA MET A 13 9.71 8.44 -0.88
C MET A 13 9.91 8.49 0.63
N ALA A 14 10.07 9.68 1.21
CA ALA A 14 10.17 9.83 2.67
C ALA A 14 8.90 9.33 3.39
N ASN A 15 7.73 9.51 2.77
CA ASN A 15 6.45 9.03 3.28
C ASN A 15 6.37 7.50 3.24
N ASP A 16 6.78 6.89 2.12
CA ASP A 16 6.82 5.43 1.95
C ASP A 16 7.78 4.77 2.95
N VAL A 17 8.99 5.31 3.13
CA VAL A 17 9.98 4.83 4.12
C VAL A 17 9.41 4.84 5.54
N ARG A 18 8.70 5.92 5.91
CA ARG A 18 8.04 6.02 7.21
C ARG A 18 6.96 4.95 7.35
N ASP A 19 6.07 4.84 6.38
CA ASP A 19 4.92 3.95 6.47
C ASP A 19 5.35 2.48 6.48
N ASP A 20 6.36 2.11 5.69
CA ASP A 20 7.00 0.79 5.71
C ASP A 20 7.66 0.50 7.06
N PHE A 21 8.44 1.45 7.61
CA PHE A 21 9.05 1.27 8.91
C PHE A 21 7.99 1.06 10.00
N LEU A 22 6.91 1.86 9.99
CA LEU A 22 5.82 1.71 10.95
C LEU A 22 5.06 0.40 10.78
N ASN A 23 4.89 -0.07 9.54
CA ASN A 23 4.29 -1.37 9.25
C ASN A 23 5.16 -2.51 9.79
N LEU A 24 6.47 -2.44 9.58
CA LEU A 24 7.43 -3.40 10.15
C LEU A 24 7.41 -3.35 11.68
N LEU A 25 7.44 -2.16 12.28
CA LEU A 25 7.42 -1.98 13.74
C LEU A 25 6.10 -2.45 14.39
N ARG A 26 4.99 -2.45 13.65
CA ARG A 26 3.71 -3.04 14.09
C ARG A 26 3.75 -4.56 14.09
N LYS A 27 4.46 -5.17 13.14
CA LYS A 27 4.53 -6.63 12.94
C LYS A 27 5.64 -7.28 13.76
N SER A 28 6.76 -6.59 13.94
CA SER A 28 7.96 -7.10 14.60
C SER A 28 7.90 -6.97 16.12
N HIS A 29 8.79 -7.71 16.78
CA HIS A 29 8.94 -7.62 18.23
C HIS A 29 9.82 -6.44 18.65
N SER A 30 10.82 -6.06 17.82
CA SER A 30 11.80 -5.01 18.12
C SER A 30 12.00 -3.98 16.99
N ALA A 31 12.42 -2.76 17.38
CA ALA A 31 12.80 -1.72 16.43
C ALA A 31 14.07 -2.07 15.64
N GLU A 32 14.98 -2.85 16.24
CA GLU A 32 16.21 -3.33 15.60
C GLU A 32 15.92 -4.25 14.42
N GLU A 33 15.06 -5.24 14.61
CA GLU A 33 14.61 -6.13 13.52
C GLU A 33 13.90 -5.34 12.41
N SER A 34 13.05 -4.39 12.80
CA SER A 34 12.31 -3.54 11.85
C SER A 34 13.26 -2.75 10.96
N SER A 35 14.30 -2.13 11.55
CA SER A 35 15.28 -1.36 10.79
C SER A 35 16.11 -2.24 9.87
N LYS A 36 16.55 -3.42 10.31
CA LYS A 36 17.30 -4.35 9.46
C LYS A 36 16.49 -4.80 8.25
N LEU A 37 15.21 -5.16 8.47
CA LEU A 37 14.30 -5.51 7.38
C LEU A 37 14.07 -4.35 6.43
N LEU A 38 13.90 -3.14 6.96
CA LEU A 38 13.73 -1.94 6.13
C LEU A 38 14.96 -1.64 5.28
N LEU A 39 16.17 -1.70 5.87
CA LEU A 39 17.43 -1.52 5.14
C LEU A 39 17.59 -2.54 4.00
N SER A 40 17.17 -3.79 4.23
CA SER A 40 17.18 -4.82 3.19
C SER A 40 16.14 -4.57 2.09
N LEU A 41 14.97 -4.01 2.44
CA LEU A 41 13.92 -3.71 1.47
C LEU A 41 14.29 -2.52 0.57
N TRP A 42 14.96 -1.52 1.15
CA TRP A 42 15.30 -0.26 0.50
C TRP A 42 16.76 -0.20 0.03
N SER A 43 17.47 -1.33 -0.05
CA SER A 43 18.91 -1.36 -0.38
C SER A 43 19.22 -0.67 -1.71
N ALA A 44 18.37 -0.86 -2.73
CA ALA A 44 18.54 -0.23 -4.03
C ALA A 44 18.49 1.31 -3.96
N SER A 45 17.63 1.87 -3.10
CA SER A 45 17.52 3.32 -2.87
C SER A 45 18.64 3.86 -1.97
N ILE A 46 19.22 3.01 -1.12
CA ILE A 46 20.37 3.37 -0.28
C ILE A 46 21.66 3.44 -1.12
N ASP A 47 21.77 2.62 -2.15
CA ASP A 47 22.91 2.62 -3.08
C ASP A 47 22.85 3.79 -4.08
N ASP A 48 21.68 4.40 -4.25
CA ASP A 48 21.47 5.58 -5.09
C ASP A 48 21.83 6.86 -4.33
N SER A 49 22.76 7.65 -4.86
CA SER A 49 23.29 8.85 -4.20
C SER A 49 22.28 9.98 -4.03
N ASP A 50 21.22 9.91 -4.82
CA ASP A 50 20.17 10.89 -4.98
C ASP A 50 19.01 10.56 -4.02
N ASP A 51 18.70 9.28 -3.84
CA ASP A 51 17.64 8.80 -2.95
C ASP A 51 18.11 8.50 -1.52
N ALA A 52 19.36 8.04 -1.33
CA ALA A 52 19.89 7.70 -0.02
C ALA A 52 19.75 8.82 1.03
N PRO A 53 19.99 10.12 0.71
CA PRO A 53 19.76 11.23 1.63
C PRO A 53 18.32 11.25 2.18
N ILE A 54 17.33 11.07 1.30
CA ILE A 54 15.91 11.12 1.67
C ILE A 54 15.58 9.95 2.59
N PHE A 55 16.08 8.75 2.26
CA PHE A 55 15.88 7.54 3.06
C PHE A 55 16.39 7.71 4.49
N TRP A 56 17.66 8.11 4.65
CA TRP A 56 18.28 8.22 5.97
C TRP A 56 17.62 9.29 6.84
N LEU A 57 17.28 10.44 6.26
CA LEU A 57 16.60 11.51 6.97
C LEU A 57 15.20 11.07 7.42
N ALA A 58 14.42 10.44 6.53
CA ALA A 58 13.07 9.97 6.82
C ALA A 58 13.07 8.90 7.92
N LEU A 59 13.96 7.92 7.82
CA LEU A 59 14.10 6.86 8.81
C LEU A 59 14.52 7.41 10.17
N ALA A 60 15.52 8.30 10.22
CA ALA A 60 15.99 8.90 11.46
C ALA A 60 14.92 9.75 12.15
N ALA A 61 14.20 10.57 11.39
CA ALA A 61 13.10 11.36 11.92
C ALA A 61 12.00 10.47 12.50
N THR A 62 11.63 9.41 11.77
CA THR A 62 10.61 8.46 12.22
C THR A 62 11.05 7.73 13.48
N GLN A 63 12.25 7.18 13.52
CA GLN A 63 12.73 6.47 14.70
C GLN A 63 12.88 7.38 15.93
N TYR A 64 13.26 8.64 15.73
CA TYR A 64 13.32 9.62 16.81
C TYR A 64 11.94 9.88 17.43
N GLU A 65 10.91 10.09 16.59
CA GLU A 65 9.52 10.31 17.05
C GLU A 65 8.97 9.14 17.87
N TYR A 66 9.40 7.92 17.57
CA TYR A 66 9.01 6.70 18.27
C TYR A 66 9.93 6.31 19.42
N GLY A 67 10.98 7.11 19.69
CA GLY A 67 11.94 6.85 20.78
C GLY A 67 12.72 5.56 20.57
N CYS A 68 13.04 5.21 19.33
CA CYS A 68 13.75 3.99 18.94
C CYS A 68 14.87 4.25 17.91
N LEU A 69 15.37 5.48 17.85
CA LEU A 69 16.52 5.91 17.04
C LEU A 69 17.76 5.05 17.31
N GLN A 70 18.27 4.42 16.25
CA GLN A 70 19.49 3.62 16.29
C GLN A 70 20.73 4.44 15.99
N ALA A 71 21.87 4.03 16.55
CA ALA A 71 23.12 4.76 16.43
C ALA A 71 23.60 4.89 14.97
N GLU A 72 23.47 3.83 14.18
CA GLU A 72 23.84 3.80 12.75
C GLU A 72 22.98 4.77 11.94
N VAL A 73 21.67 4.69 12.08
CA VAL A 73 20.70 5.57 11.41
C VAL A 73 20.95 7.04 11.78
N ARG A 74 21.21 7.31 13.06
CA ARG A 74 21.58 8.66 13.52
C ARG A 74 22.86 9.15 12.83
N GLN A 75 23.90 8.33 12.78
CA GLN A 75 25.19 8.72 12.21
C GLN A 75 25.04 9.04 10.72
N GLN A 76 24.31 8.20 9.96
CA GLN A 76 24.08 8.43 8.54
C GLN A 76 23.24 9.70 8.28
N ALA A 77 22.16 9.89 9.03
CA ALA A 77 21.34 11.09 8.88
C ALA A 77 22.10 12.38 9.23
N VAL A 78 22.93 12.37 10.27
CA VAL A 78 23.79 13.53 10.59
C VAL A 78 24.82 13.77 9.49
N ALA A 79 25.43 12.72 8.93
CA ALA A 79 26.36 12.85 7.82
C ALA A 79 25.70 13.46 6.58
N VAL A 80 24.45 13.07 6.27
CA VAL A 80 23.65 13.66 5.18
C VAL A 80 23.37 15.15 5.43
N ILE A 81 23.01 15.53 6.67
CA ILE A 81 22.76 16.93 7.02
C ILE A 81 24.05 17.75 6.89
N ASP A 82 25.16 17.24 7.44
CA ASP A 82 26.44 17.94 7.43
C ASP A 82 27.03 18.05 6.01
N ALA A 83 26.79 17.07 5.14
CA ALA A 83 27.18 17.10 3.73
C ALA A 83 26.32 18.03 2.87
N GLY A 84 25.08 18.31 3.30
CA GLY A 84 24.13 19.14 2.56
C GLY A 84 23.64 18.51 1.25
N SER A 85 23.78 17.20 1.05
CA SER A 85 23.39 16.51 -0.19
C SER A 85 21.90 16.67 -0.50
N ASP A 86 21.04 16.59 0.52
CA ASP A 86 19.58 16.82 0.40
C ASP A 86 19.26 18.25 -0.09
N LEU A 87 20.08 19.25 0.26
CA LEU A 87 19.82 20.66 -0.06
C LEU A 87 20.01 20.97 -1.55
N THR A 88 20.75 20.16 -2.30
CA THR A 88 21.05 20.38 -3.72
C THR A 88 19.79 20.40 -4.61
N ARG A 89 18.73 19.72 -4.17
CA ARG A 89 17.43 19.63 -4.86
C ARG A 89 16.52 20.83 -4.63
N TRP A 90 16.85 21.70 -3.68
CA TRP A 90 16.01 22.82 -3.27
C TRP A 90 16.56 24.15 -3.77
N SER A 91 15.68 25.13 -4.03
CA SER A 91 16.10 26.47 -4.45
C SER A 91 15.24 27.58 -3.83
N GLY A 92 15.79 28.80 -3.80
CA GLY A 92 15.09 29.99 -3.32
C GLY A 92 14.58 29.88 -1.89
N LYS A 93 13.34 30.33 -1.64
CA LYS A 93 12.72 30.33 -0.30
C LYS A 93 12.50 28.93 0.28
N LEU A 94 12.43 27.90 -0.55
CA LEU A 94 12.23 26.52 -0.08
C LEU A 94 13.53 25.92 0.47
N LEU A 95 14.70 26.28 -0.09
CA LEU A 95 16.00 25.88 0.43
C LEU A 95 16.21 26.38 1.86
N GLU A 96 15.92 27.66 2.12
CA GLU A 96 16.05 28.26 3.45
C GLU A 96 15.15 27.56 4.49
N ARG A 97 13.92 27.22 4.08
CA ARG A 97 13.00 26.42 4.92
C ARG A 97 13.53 25.01 5.18
N ARG A 98 14.03 24.34 4.14
CA ARG A 98 14.59 22.99 4.25
C ARG A 98 15.79 22.97 5.19
N ARG A 99 16.70 23.95 5.07
CA ARG A 99 17.85 24.10 5.97
C ARG A 99 17.41 24.23 7.43
N GLY A 100 16.41 25.06 7.72
CA GLY A 100 15.86 25.17 9.08
C GLY A 100 15.33 23.84 9.63
N ILE A 101 14.65 23.07 8.78
CA ILE A 101 14.12 21.75 9.16
C ILE A 101 15.23 20.74 9.43
N LEU A 102 16.29 20.73 8.62
CA LEU A 102 17.44 19.84 8.84
C LEU A 102 18.21 20.20 10.11
N GLU A 103 18.38 21.48 10.42
CA GLU A 103 19.01 21.92 11.69
C GLU A 103 18.18 21.52 12.92
N GLU A 104 16.86 21.65 12.85
CA GLU A 104 15.96 21.17 13.90
C GLU A 104 16.06 19.65 14.07
N LEU A 105 16.09 18.91 12.95
CA LEU A 105 16.26 17.46 12.96
C LEU A 105 17.60 17.07 13.57
N ARG A 106 18.70 17.71 13.16
CA ARG A 106 20.05 17.50 13.71
C ARG A 106 20.07 17.67 15.22
N THR A 107 19.50 18.78 15.70
CA THR A 107 19.38 19.07 17.14
C THR A 107 18.62 17.98 17.88
N LYS A 108 17.53 17.47 17.30
CA LYS A 108 16.75 16.35 17.85
C LYS A 108 17.56 15.05 17.89
N LEU A 109 18.22 14.70 16.79
CA LEU A 109 19.00 13.48 16.64
C LEU A 109 20.21 13.41 17.60
N LEU A 110 20.83 14.55 17.90
CA LEU A 110 21.93 14.68 18.86
C LEU A 110 21.48 14.84 20.31
N GLY A 111 20.21 15.19 20.52
CA GLY A 111 19.61 15.36 21.84
C GLY A 111 19.22 14.05 22.53
N PRO A 112 18.61 14.14 23.73
CA PRO A 112 18.09 12.98 24.43
C PRO A 112 16.94 12.33 23.63
N GLN A 113 16.90 11.00 23.67
CA GLN A 113 15.87 10.22 23.00
C GLN A 113 14.52 10.37 23.71
N LEU A 114 13.44 10.39 22.94
CA LEU A 114 12.08 10.36 23.47
C LEU A 114 11.78 9.02 24.13
N LYS A 115 10.80 8.98 25.03
CA LYS A 115 10.30 7.72 25.59
C LYS A 115 9.77 6.84 24.45
N SER A 116 10.24 5.60 24.40
CA SER A 116 9.80 4.62 23.39
C SER A 116 8.28 4.48 23.38
N ARG A 117 7.69 4.51 22.19
CA ARG A 117 6.26 4.31 21.97
C ARG A 117 6.07 3.34 20.82
N ARG A 118 5.01 2.53 20.89
CA ARG A 118 4.61 1.67 19.76
C ARG A 118 3.60 2.40 18.87
N PRO A 119 3.69 2.23 17.55
CA PRO A 119 2.63 2.68 16.65
C PRO A 119 1.29 2.07 17.04
N ARG A 120 0.24 2.88 16.96
CA ARG A 120 -1.13 2.39 17.13
C ARG A 120 -1.35 1.26 16.11
N LYS A 121 -1.95 0.15 16.57
CA LYS A 121 -2.43 -0.89 15.67
C LYS A 121 -3.39 -0.23 14.68
N ILE A 122 -3.06 -0.29 13.39
CA ILE A 122 -4.05 0.02 12.37
C ILE A 122 -5.11 -1.08 12.47
N LYS A 123 -6.38 -0.70 12.58
CA LYS A 123 -7.45 -1.66 12.34
C LYS A 123 -7.31 -2.06 10.88
N THR A 124 -6.81 -3.26 10.61
CA THR A 124 -6.93 -3.86 9.30
C THR A 124 -8.41 -3.75 8.94
N SER A 125 -8.75 -2.95 7.93
CA SER A 125 -10.11 -2.97 7.39
C SER A 125 -10.39 -4.42 7.05
N GLU A 126 -11.49 -4.97 7.56
CA GLU A 126 -11.89 -6.32 7.21
C GLU A 126 -11.82 -6.44 5.68
N PRO A 127 -11.23 -7.53 5.14
CA PRO A 127 -11.18 -7.70 3.70
C PRO A 127 -12.59 -7.54 3.17
N SER A 128 -12.77 -6.76 2.10
CA SER A 128 -14.09 -6.54 1.51
C SER A 128 -14.83 -7.87 1.42
N PRO A 129 -16.10 -7.92 1.86
CA PRO A 129 -16.92 -9.11 1.73
C PRO A 129 -16.80 -9.66 0.31
N ARG A 130 -16.52 -10.96 0.20
CA ARG A 130 -16.38 -11.65 -1.08
C ARG A 130 -17.21 -12.91 -1.10
N HIS A 131 -17.94 -13.12 -2.19
CA HIS A 131 -18.58 -14.39 -2.50
C HIS A 131 -17.76 -15.07 -3.58
N GLU A 132 -17.34 -16.32 -3.32
CA GLU A 132 -16.61 -17.12 -4.29
C GLU A 132 -17.45 -18.33 -4.69
N ALA A 133 -17.59 -18.56 -5.99
CA ALA A 133 -18.24 -19.74 -6.54
C ALA A 133 -17.22 -20.49 -7.41
N ALA A 134 -16.75 -21.63 -6.93
CA ALA A 134 -15.83 -22.49 -7.67
C ALA A 134 -16.48 -22.98 -8.97
N ALA A 135 -15.73 -22.93 -10.07
CA ALA A 135 -16.20 -23.42 -11.35
C ALA A 135 -16.40 -24.95 -11.30
N PRO A 136 -17.46 -25.51 -11.91
CA PRO A 136 -17.76 -26.95 -11.84
C PRO A 136 -16.66 -27.84 -12.44
N ASP A 137 -15.85 -27.30 -13.34
CA ASP A 137 -14.72 -27.98 -13.97
C ASP A 137 -13.45 -28.00 -13.11
N GLY A 138 -13.46 -27.32 -11.96
CA GLY A 138 -12.32 -27.18 -11.06
C GLY A 138 -11.20 -26.27 -11.57
N ARG A 139 -11.39 -25.58 -12.71
CA ARG A 139 -10.35 -24.78 -13.40
C ARG A 139 -10.55 -23.28 -13.25
N GLY A 140 -11.10 -22.87 -12.10
CA GLY A 140 -11.33 -21.46 -11.81
C GLY A 140 -12.42 -21.21 -10.81
N LYS A 141 -12.79 -19.94 -10.67
CA LYS A 141 -13.89 -19.47 -9.83
C LYS A 141 -14.44 -18.14 -10.33
N ALA A 142 -15.69 -17.87 -10.00
CA ALA A 142 -16.28 -16.54 -10.06
C ALA A 142 -16.18 -15.89 -8.68
N VAL A 143 -15.85 -14.61 -8.63
CA VAL A 143 -15.71 -13.84 -7.39
C VAL A 143 -16.52 -12.57 -7.49
N ALA A 144 -17.42 -12.34 -6.53
CA ALA A 144 -18.14 -11.09 -6.33
C ALA A 144 -17.53 -10.37 -5.13
N VAL A 145 -17.17 -9.10 -5.28
CA VAL A 145 -16.50 -8.31 -4.24
C VAL A 145 -16.97 -6.87 -4.26
N SER A 146 -17.13 -6.28 -3.07
CA SER A 146 -17.36 -4.84 -2.93
C SER A 146 -16.05 -4.07 -3.08
N ILE A 147 -16.03 -3.08 -3.97
CA ILE A 147 -14.86 -2.23 -4.20
C ILE A 147 -14.70 -1.27 -3.01
N PRO A 148 -13.56 -1.34 -2.26
CA PRO A 148 -13.35 -0.50 -1.10
C PRO A 148 -13.53 1.00 -1.38
N GLY A 149 -14.28 1.68 -0.52
CA GLY A 149 -14.52 3.13 -0.63
C GLY A 149 -15.55 3.53 -1.68
N THR A 150 -16.28 2.58 -2.25
CA THR A 150 -17.37 2.83 -3.20
C THR A 150 -18.57 1.91 -2.90
N ASP A 151 -19.74 2.25 -3.45
CA ASP A 151 -20.92 1.38 -3.42
C ASP A 151 -20.98 0.44 -4.65
N LEU A 152 -19.83 0.14 -5.25
CA LEU A 152 -19.73 -0.71 -6.43
C LEU A 152 -19.43 -2.16 -6.06
N MET A 153 -20.17 -3.07 -6.67
CA MET A 153 -19.92 -4.50 -6.69
C MET A 153 -19.31 -4.90 -8.01
N GLN A 154 -18.20 -5.63 -7.94
CA GLN A 154 -17.51 -6.20 -9.08
C GLN A 154 -17.66 -7.73 -9.07
N VAL A 155 -18.05 -8.31 -10.21
CA VAL A 155 -17.91 -9.76 -10.44
C VAL A 155 -16.87 -9.98 -11.52
N TYR A 156 -15.90 -10.83 -11.21
CA TYR A 156 -14.87 -11.26 -12.15
C TYR A 156 -14.67 -12.77 -12.08
N LEU A 157 -14.17 -13.33 -13.17
CA LEU A 157 -13.76 -14.73 -13.21
C LEU A 157 -12.24 -14.84 -13.08
N GLN A 158 -11.79 -15.88 -12.40
CA GLN A 158 -10.42 -16.38 -12.43
C GLN A 158 -10.42 -17.75 -13.09
N ARG A 159 -9.52 -17.96 -14.04
CA ARG A 159 -9.41 -19.17 -14.86
C ARG A 159 -7.98 -19.68 -14.91
N GLU A 160 -7.86 -20.98 -15.03
CA GLU A 160 -6.61 -21.69 -15.26
C GLU A 160 -6.71 -22.52 -16.53
N VAL A 161 -5.91 -22.18 -17.54
CA VAL A 161 -5.87 -22.87 -18.83
C VAL A 161 -4.43 -23.26 -19.13
N GLY A 162 -4.13 -24.56 -18.99
CA GLY A 162 -2.76 -25.05 -19.07
C GLY A 162 -1.87 -24.43 -17.98
N ALA A 163 -0.83 -23.70 -18.38
CA ALA A 163 0.06 -22.97 -17.47
C ALA A 163 -0.39 -21.50 -17.25
N ALA A 164 -1.38 -21.01 -18.00
CA ALA A 164 -1.85 -19.63 -17.90
C ALA A 164 -2.89 -19.51 -16.77
N ARG A 165 -2.70 -18.50 -15.90
CA ARG A 165 -3.65 -18.12 -14.85
C ARG A 165 -4.01 -16.66 -15.05
N GLY A 166 -5.28 -16.36 -15.05
CA GLY A 166 -5.75 -15.00 -15.29
C GLY A 166 -7.25 -14.90 -15.13
N GLY A 167 -7.81 -13.78 -15.58
CA GLY A 167 -9.21 -13.49 -15.31
C GLY A 167 -9.67 -12.18 -15.93
N GLY A 168 -10.91 -11.84 -15.67
CA GLY A 168 -11.50 -10.60 -16.17
C GLY A 168 -12.80 -10.25 -15.47
N SER A 169 -13.03 -8.95 -15.34
CA SER A 169 -14.30 -8.40 -14.85
C SER A 169 -15.39 -8.65 -15.87
N VAL A 170 -16.52 -9.19 -15.43
CA VAL A 170 -17.69 -9.42 -16.29
C VAL A 170 -18.86 -8.52 -15.91
N PHE A 171 -18.95 -8.12 -14.64
CA PHE A 171 -20.04 -7.30 -14.13
C PHE A 171 -19.52 -6.23 -13.17
N LEU A 172 -20.09 -5.04 -13.26
CA LEU A 172 -19.84 -3.93 -12.36
C LEU A 172 -21.14 -3.16 -12.16
N ALA A 173 -21.61 -3.01 -10.92
CA ALA A 173 -22.89 -2.35 -10.65
C ALA A 173 -22.96 -1.73 -9.24
N PHE A 174 -23.83 -0.74 -9.06
CA PHE A 174 -24.06 -0.10 -7.76
C PHE A 174 -25.12 -0.85 -6.94
N CYS A 175 -24.70 -1.82 -6.15
CA CYS A 175 -25.58 -2.60 -5.27
C CYS A 175 -24.82 -3.09 -4.02
N THR A 176 -25.55 -3.63 -3.05
CA THR A 176 -24.93 -4.15 -1.82
C THR A 176 -24.37 -5.54 -2.03
N PHE A 177 -23.44 -5.95 -1.16
CA PHE A 177 -22.79 -7.25 -1.23
C PHE A 177 -23.78 -8.43 -1.15
N ASP A 178 -24.74 -8.36 -0.23
CA ASP A 178 -25.70 -9.44 0.03
C ASP A 178 -26.70 -9.66 -1.12
N ASP A 179 -26.81 -8.66 -2.01
CA ASP A 179 -27.73 -8.68 -3.14
C ASP A 179 -27.16 -9.42 -4.37
N VAL A 180 -25.85 -9.66 -4.43
CA VAL A 180 -25.18 -10.29 -5.57
C VAL A 180 -24.91 -11.76 -5.28
N GLN A 181 -25.52 -12.65 -6.07
CA GLN A 181 -25.33 -14.09 -5.96
C GLN A 181 -24.68 -14.67 -7.21
N LEU A 182 -23.75 -15.60 -7.00
CA LEU A 182 -23.06 -16.31 -8.06
C LEU A 182 -23.48 -17.77 -8.07
N LYS A 183 -23.96 -18.24 -9.23
CA LYS A 183 -24.35 -19.64 -9.42
C LYS A 183 -23.85 -20.16 -10.76
N TRP A 184 -23.17 -21.29 -10.74
CA TRP A 184 -22.84 -22.02 -11.97
C TRP A 184 -24.03 -22.88 -12.39
N LEU A 185 -24.44 -22.77 -13.65
CA LEU A 185 -25.48 -23.60 -14.26
C LEU A 185 -24.86 -24.88 -14.87
N PRO A 186 -25.68 -25.86 -15.31
CA PRO A 186 -25.19 -26.98 -16.10
C PRO A 186 -24.62 -26.53 -17.47
N GLY A 187 -23.42 -26.99 -17.81
CA GLY A 187 -22.59 -26.37 -18.84
C GLY A 187 -21.84 -25.16 -18.26
N PRO A 188 -20.61 -24.82 -18.67
CA PRO A 188 -19.77 -23.82 -18.01
C PRO A 188 -20.31 -22.38 -18.20
N VAL A 189 -21.46 -22.09 -17.57
CA VAL A 189 -22.24 -20.86 -17.68
C VAL A 189 -22.37 -20.29 -16.27
N LEU A 190 -21.97 -19.04 -16.10
CA LEU A 190 -22.10 -18.32 -14.85
C LEU A 190 -23.41 -17.52 -14.86
N HIS A 191 -24.24 -17.71 -13.84
CA HIS A 191 -25.42 -16.89 -13.59
C HIS A 191 -25.14 -15.94 -12.43
N VAL A 192 -25.26 -14.64 -12.69
CA VAL A 192 -25.04 -13.55 -11.73
C VAL A 192 -26.39 -12.90 -11.43
N THR A 193 -26.94 -13.18 -10.25
CA THR A 193 -28.22 -12.58 -9.83
C THR A 193 -27.96 -11.29 -9.05
N TYR A 194 -28.73 -10.24 -9.35
CA TYR A 194 -28.69 -8.94 -8.68
C TYR A 194 -30.07 -8.25 -8.71
N PRO A 195 -30.31 -7.19 -7.92
CA PRO A 195 -31.61 -6.52 -7.85
C PRO A 195 -31.98 -5.81 -9.16
N ALA A 196 -33.26 -5.87 -9.55
CA ALA A 196 -33.73 -5.31 -10.82
C ALA A 196 -33.54 -3.79 -10.97
N GLU A 197 -33.51 -3.04 -9.86
CA GLU A 197 -33.35 -1.58 -9.86
C GLU A 197 -31.88 -1.12 -9.81
N THR A 198 -30.94 -2.05 -9.97
CA THR A 198 -29.50 -1.77 -9.87
C THR A 198 -29.00 -0.96 -11.07
N VAL A 199 -28.20 0.07 -10.80
CA VAL A 199 -27.46 0.80 -11.85
C VAL A 199 -26.23 0.00 -12.25
N VAL A 200 -26.29 -0.64 -13.42
CA VAL A 200 -25.21 -1.46 -13.97
C VAL A 200 -24.27 -0.59 -14.82
N GLN A 201 -22.97 -0.61 -14.50
CA GLN A 201 -21.93 0.08 -15.26
C GLN A 201 -21.30 -0.82 -16.33
N GLN A 202 -21.16 -2.12 -16.04
CA GLN A 202 -20.62 -3.09 -16.97
C GLN A 202 -21.38 -4.41 -16.84
N GLN A 203 -21.72 -5.00 -17.98
CA GLN A 203 -22.38 -6.29 -18.08
C GLN A 203 -21.93 -7.00 -19.36
N LEU A 204 -21.02 -7.96 -19.22
CA LEU A 204 -20.52 -8.77 -20.33
C LEU A 204 -21.31 -10.07 -20.40
N GLY A 205 -21.84 -10.43 -21.57
CA GLY A 205 -22.56 -11.69 -21.79
C GLY A 205 -21.66 -12.93 -21.86
N GLU A 206 -20.34 -12.73 -21.91
CA GLU A 206 -19.36 -13.80 -21.95
C GLU A 206 -18.00 -13.35 -21.41
N HIS A 207 -17.23 -14.30 -20.91
CA HIS A 207 -15.85 -14.13 -20.50
C HIS A 207 -14.95 -15.00 -21.36
N PHE A 208 -14.03 -14.36 -22.09
CA PHE A 208 -12.99 -15.06 -22.84
C PHE A 208 -11.68 -15.06 -22.06
N PHE A 209 -11.07 -16.24 -21.91
CA PHE A 209 -9.71 -16.36 -21.39
C PHE A 209 -8.98 -17.55 -22.04
N SER A 210 -7.82 -17.26 -22.64
CA SER A 210 -6.90 -18.27 -23.20
C SER A 210 -7.57 -19.30 -24.13
N GLY A 211 -8.52 -18.87 -24.97
CA GLY A 211 -9.22 -19.74 -25.92
C GLY A 211 -10.50 -20.38 -25.39
N GLU A 212 -10.81 -20.25 -24.10
CA GLU A 212 -12.07 -20.69 -23.51
C GLU A 212 -13.06 -19.52 -23.39
N ILE A 213 -14.33 -19.79 -23.67
CA ILE A 213 -15.44 -18.84 -23.52
C ILE A 213 -16.39 -19.37 -22.45
N ILE A 214 -16.70 -18.52 -21.48
CA ILE A 214 -17.69 -18.78 -20.43
C ILE A 214 -18.84 -17.82 -20.64
N PRO A 215 -20.03 -18.30 -21.06
CA PRO A 215 -21.21 -17.47 -21.10
C PRO A 215 -21.56 -16.97 -19.69
N VAL A 216 -21.95 -15.71 -19.60
CA VAL A 216 -22.42 -15.07 -18.38
C VAL A 216 -23.84 -14.59 -18.59
N VAL A 217 -24.74 -15.08 -17.75
CA VAL A 217 -26.16 -14.74 -17.75
C VAL A 217 -26.50 -14.03 -16.45
N TYR A 218 -27.57 -13.25 -16.48
CA TYR A 218 -27.93 -12.28 -15.47
C TYR A 218 -29.42 -12.38 -15.13
#